data_AF-A0A659UWE7-F1
#
_entry.id   AF-A0A659UWE7-F1
#
_cell.length_a   1.000
_cell.length_b   1.000
_cell.length_c   1.000
_cell.angle_alpha   90.00
_cell.angle_beta   90.00
_cell.angle_gamma   90.00
#
_symmetry.space_group_name_H-M   'P 1'
#
loop_
_entity.id
_entity.type
_entity.pdbx_description
1 polymer ?
#
loop_
_entity_poly.entity_id
_entity_poly.type
_entity_poly.pdbx_seq_one_letter_code
_entity_poly.pdbx_strand_id
1 'polypeptide(L)' 'GEGVLLGRSALVSADLAAGRLVRPFDLALKSAASYYVVYPEGALRQKKVRAFRDWLFAEIAADWVSAPKSQAPEAS' A
#
# COMPACT_ATOMS: atom_id res chain seq x y z
N GLY A 1 1.55 -4.00 24.80
CA GLY A 1 0.52 -3.11 24.24
C GLY A 1 -0.78 -3.87 24.24
N GLU A 2 -1.85 -3.27 24.76
CA GLU A 2 -3.14 -3.91 25.14
C GLU A 2 -4.29 -3.35 24.28
N GLY A 3 -4.26 -3.55 22.96
CA GLY A 3 -5.31 -3.00 22.11
C GLY A 3 -5.27 -3.50 20.67
N VAL A 4 -6.44 -3.51 20.03
CA VAL A 4 -6.61 -3.84 18.61
C VAL A 4 -6.87 -2.55 17.84
N LEU A 5 -6.25 -2.40 16.68
CA LEU A 5 -6.46 -1.27 15.77
C LEU A 5 -6.87 -1.76 14.38
N LEU A 6 -7.63 -0.95 13.67
CA LEU A 6 -7.85 -1.12 12.23
C LEU A 6 -6.89 -0.21 11.47
N GLY A 7 -5.79 -0.77 10.98
CA GLY A 7 -4.73 -0.06 10.28
C GLY A 7 -4.85 -0.19 8.77
N ARG A 8 -4.34 0.80 8.02
CA ARG A 8 -4.15 0.64 6.57
C ARG A 8 -2.99 -0.31 6.33
N SER A 9 -3.18 -1.34 5.50
CA SER A 9 -2.17 -2.37 5.23
C SER A 9 -0.80 -1.80 4.86
N ALA A 10 -0.76 -0.72 4.07
CA ALA A 10 0.48 -0.04 3.68
C ALA A 10 1.28 0.54 4.87
N LEU A 11 0.60 0.97 5.94
CA LEU A 11 1.25 1.57 7.10
C LEU A 11 1.71 0.53 8.12
N VAL A 12 1.02 -0.61 8.19
CA VAL A 12 1.31 -1.67 9.18
C VAL A 12 2.13 -2.82 8.60
N SER A 13 2.41 -2.83 7.28
CA SER A 13 3.13 -3.90 6.60
C SER A 13 4.49 -4.20 7.25
N ALA A 14 5.27 -3.15 7.55
CA ALA A 14 6.58 -3.29 8.17
C ALA A 14 6.52 -3.85 9.60
N ASP A 15 5.49 -3.47 10.37
CA ASP A 15 5.29 -3.98 11.73
C ASP A 15 4.80 -5.43 11.75
N LEU A 16 3.97 -5.81 10.78
CA LEU A 16 3.57 -7.20 10.55
C LEU A 16 4.76 -8.07 10.14
N ALA A 17 5.59 -7.59 9.20
CA ALA A 17 6.80 -8.29 8.77
C ALA A 17 7.82 -8.44 9.90
N ALA A 18 7.95 -7.44 10.77
CA ALA A 18 8.84 -7.47 11.92
C ALA A 18 8.26 -8.20 13.15
N GLY A 19 7.03 -8.74 13.08
CA GLY A 19 6.37 -9.45 14.17
C GLY A 19 5.97 -8.56 15.37
N ARG A 20 6.01 -7.23 15.21
CA ARG A 20 5.54 -6.28 16.23
C ARG A 20 4.03 -6.19 16.27
N LEU A 21 3.38 -6.49 15.15
CA LEU A 21 1.93 -6.65 15.03
C LEU A 21 1.61 -8.07 14.54
N VAL A 22 0.45 -8.56 14.96
CA VAL A 22 -0.15 -9.78 14.44
C VAL A 22 -1.50 -9.44 13.85
N ARG A 23 -1.86 -10.05 12.72
CA ARG A 23 -3.19 -9.93 12.10
C ARG A 23 -4.05 -11.10 12.57
N PRO A 24 -4.96 -10.92 13.55
CA PRO A 24 -5.70 -12.03 14.15
C PRO A 24 -6.76 -12.64 13.23
N PHE A 25 -7.21 -11.92 12.19
CA PHE A 25 -8.22 -12.38 11.24
C PHE A 25 -7.78 -12.13 9.81
N ASP A 26 -8.08 -13.05 8.90
CA ASP A 26 -7.89 -12.82 7.46
C ASP A 26 -9.04 -12.00 6.85
N LEU A 27 -9.51 -10.98 7.57
CA LEU A 27 -10.49 -10.01 7.08
C LEU A 27 -9.77 -8.76 6.57
N ALA A 28 -10.08 -8.31 5.35
CA ALA A 28 -9.57 -7.08 4.78
C ALA A 28 -10.74 -6.28 4.18
N LEU A 29 -10.88 -5.02 4.60
CA LEU A 29 -11.88 -4.11 4.03
C LEU A 29 -11.23 -3.27 2.94
N LYS A 30 -11.90 -3.15 1.78
CA LYS A 30 -11.50 -2.18 0.76
C LYS A 30 -11.60 -0.78 1.38
N SER A 31 -10.48 -0.06 1.42
CA SER A 31 -10.50 1.32 1.88
C SER A 31 -11.27 2.17 0.88
N ALA A 32 -12.19 3.00 1.36
CA ALA A 32 -12.91 3.95 0.52
C ALA A 32 -12.01 5.10 -0.01
N ALA A 33 -10.78 5.24 0.51
CA ALA A 33 -9.88 6.35 0.22
C ALA A 33 -8.57 5.86 -0.41
N SER A 34 -8.33 6.26 -1.65
CA SER A 34 -7.12 5.98 -2.43
C SER A 34 -6.06 7.07 -2.26
N TYR A 35 -4.79 6.69 -2.39
CA TYR A 35 -3.67 7.64 -2.49
C TYR A 35 -3.41 7.99 -3.96
N TYR A 36 -3.13 9.26 -4.25
CA TYR A 36 -2.88 9.75 -5.61
C TYR A 36 -1.56 10.52 -5.66
N VAL A 37 -0.81 10.33 -6.75
CA VAL A 37 0.37 11.14 -7.09
C VAL A 37 -0.08 12.27 -8.00
N VAL A 38 0.08 13.52 -7.55
CA VAL A 38 -0.36 14.73 -8.28
C VAL A 38 0.82 15.61 -8.64
N TYR A 39 0.80 16.18 -9.85
CA TYR A 39 1.80 17.12 -10.34
C TYR A 39 1.19 18.05 -11.41
N PRO A 40 1.73 19.26 -11.59
CA PRO A 40 1.26 20.20 -12.60
C PRO A 40 1.34 19.62 -14.03
N GLU A 41 0.48 20.13 -14.91
CA GLU A 41 0.52 19.75 -16.32
C GLU A 41 1.91 20.06 -16.92
N GLY A 42 2.46 19.09 -17.66
CA GLY A 42 3.80 19.19 -18.23
C GLY A 42 4.96 18.90 -17.27
N ALA A 43 4.73 18.66 -15.98
CA ALA A 43 5.80 18.31 -15.03
C ALA A 43 6.61 17.08 -15.46
N LEU A 44 5.99 16.12 -16.16
CA LEU A 44 6.65 14.92 -16.72
C LEU A 44 7.65 15.21 -17.86
N ARG A 45 7.71 16.45 -18.36
CA ARG A 45 8.75 16.88 -19.30
C ARG A 45 10.10 17.04 -18.59
N GLN A 46 10.08 17.29 -17.28
CA GLN A 46 11.30 17.33 -16.48
C GLN A 46 11.76 15.89 -16.20
N LYS A 47 12.95 15.52 -16.68
CA LYS A 47 13.51 14.18 -16.50
C LYS A 47 13.53 13.72 -15.04
N LYS A 48 13.84 14.63 -14.11
CA LYS A 48 13.84 14.35 -12.66
C LYS A 48 12.48 13.95 -12.10
N VAL A 49 11.39 14.61 -12.55
CA VAL A 49 10.03 14.33 -12.08
C VAL A 49 9.57 12.98 -12.60
N ARG A 50 9.86 12.70 -13.88
CA ARG A 50 9.59 11.40 -14.49
C ARG A 50 10.33 10.27 -13.76
N ALA A 51 11.63 10.44 -13.56
CA ALA A 51 12.46 9.44 -12.87
C ALA A 51 11.94 9.16 -11.45
N PHE A 52 11.61 10.19 -10.68
CA PHE A 52 11.05 10.02 -9.34
C PHE A 52 9.69 9.32 -9.36
N ARG A 53 8.79 9.70 -10.26
CA ARG A 53 7.49 9.05 -10.43
C ARG A 53 7.65 7.57 -10.76
N ASP A 54 8.48 7.26 -11.73
CA ASP A 54 8.66 5.89 -12.22
C ASP A 54 9.31 5.01 -11.15
N TRP A 55 10.30 5.54 -10.41
CA TRP A 55 10.86 4.88 -9.23
C TRP A 55 9.81 4.66 -8.14
N LEU A 56 9.02 5.68 -7.79
CA LEU A 56 7.99 5.57 -6.75
C LEU A 56 6.98 4.47 -7.06
N PHE A 57 6.51 4.37 -8.31
CA PHE A 57 5.59 3.29 -8.71
C PHE A 57 6.28 1.91 -8.74
N ALA A 58 7.58 1.85 -9.03
CA ALA A 58 8.33 0.59 -8.95
C ALA A 58 8.48 0.10 -7.50
N GLU A 59 8.79 1.00 -6.55
CA GLU A 59 8.85 0.67 -5.12
C GLU A 59 7.48 0.21 -4.61
N ILE A 60 6.40 0.91 -4.98
CA ILE A 60 5.04 0.49 -4.67
C ILE A 60 4.78 -0.91 -5.23
N ALA A 61 5.09 -1.18 -6.50
CA ALA A 61 4.90 -2.51 -7.07
C ALA A 61 5.68 -3.60 -6.30
N ALA A 62 6.92 -3.32 -5.89
CA ALA A 62 7.74 -4.26 -5.12
C ALA A 62 7.17 -4.54 -3.71
N ASP A 63 6.69 -3.51 -3.02
CA ASP A 63 6.04 -3.64 -1.70
C ASP A 63 4.72 -4.42 -1.78
N TRP A 64 3.92 -4.17 -2.83
CA TRP A 64 2.62 -4.85 -3.02
C TRP A 64 2.76 -6.32 -3.41
N VAL A 65 3.84 -6.71 -4.09
CA VAL A 65 4.16 -8.14 -4.36
C VAL A 65 4.49 -8.89 -3.07
N SER A 66 5.01 -8.19 -2.06
CA SER A 66 5.38 -8.76 -0.76
C SER A 66 4.22 -8.82 0.24
N ALA A 67 3.10 -8.15 -0.05
CA ALA A 67 1.89 -8.23 0.76
C ALA A 67 1.11 -9.53 0.44
N PRO A 68 0.61 -10.28 1.44
CA PRO A 68 -0.20 -11.47 1.19
C PRO A 68 -1.44 -11.08 0.38
N LYS A 69 -1.67 -11.78 -0.75
CA LYS A 69 -2.87 -11.63 -1.59
C LYS A 69 -4.11 -11.87 -0.72
N SER A 70 -4.84 -10.80 -0.36
CA SER A 70 -6.22 -10.99 0.09
C SER A 70 -7.05 -11.38 -1.12
N GLN A 71 -7.34 -12.67 -1.26
CA GLN A 71 -8.42 -13.13 -2.14
C GLN A 71 -9.70 -12.44 -1.70
N ALA A 72 -10.28 -11.63 -2.59
CA ALA A 72 -11.67 -11.20 -2.44
C ALA A 72 -12.56 -12.43 -2.69
N PRO A 73 -13.64 -12.63 -1.94
CA PRO A 73 -14.63 -13.64 -2.31
C PRO A 73 -15.28 -13.20 -3.63
N GLU A 74 -15.24 -14.13 -4.58
CA GLU A 74 -15.95 -14.07 -5.85
C GLU A 74 -17.45 -13.94 -5.55
N ALA A 75 -18.00 -12.75 -5.77
CA ALA A 75 -19.43 -12.50 -5.56
C ALA A 75 -20.21 -13.18 -6.70
N SER A 76 -21.03 -14.17 -6.32
CA SER A 76 -22.14 -14.69 -7.14
C SER A 76 -23.32 -13.72 -7.14
#